data_AF-A0A929E8N4-F1
#
_entry.id   AF-A0A929E8N4-F1
#
_cell.length_a   1.000
_cell.length_b   1.000
_cell.length_c   1.000
_cell.angle_alpha   90.00
_cell.angle_beta   90.00
_cell.angle_gamma   90.00
#
_symmetry.space_group_name_H-M   'P 1'
#
loop_
_entity.id
_entity.type
_entity.pdbx_description
1 polymer ?
#
loop_
_entity_poly.entity_id
_entity_poly.type
_entity_poly.pdbx_seq_one_letter_code
_entity_poly.pdbx_strand_id
1 'polypeptide(L)'
;MFISTFGAVIFASILACLVTTIGIYIISMYEEWGNKNVVYFISFAAGVLIAVSFIHIIPKSFGMNDSAPIFLLVGFMALYIFNRFLNVFVCHDRECTDLSVGIIPMVGIGLHSLIDGVIYSITFNVSIFTGALAAIGMVLHEFPEGIVTFLLLERAGFSRKKAILYAFLAAAISTRLGTLVSFPF
;
A
#
# COMPACT_ATOMS: atom_id res chain seq x y z
N MET A 1 -8.63 -24.55 -11.51
CA MET A 1 -8.59 -23.08 -11.69
C MET A 1 -8.82 -22.33 -10.38
N PHE A 2 -9.90 -22.60 -9.63
CA PHE A 2 -10.17 -21.95 -8.34
C PHE A 2 -9.12 -22.24 -7.25
N ILE A 3 -8.69 -23.50 -7.12
CA ILE A 3 -7.66 -23.91 -6.14
C ILE A 3 -6.30 -23.29 -6.47
N SER A 4 -5.99 -23.16 -7.76
CA SER A 4 -4.73 -22.54 -8.22
C SER A 4 -4.72 -21.02 -8.04
N THR A 5 -5.86 -20.34 -8.24
CA THR A 5 -5.96 -18.89 -8.01
C THR A 5 -5.97 -18.54 -6.53
N PHE A 6 -6.73 -19.28 -5.71
CA PHE A 6 -6.70 -19.11 -4.25
C PHE A 6 -5.30 -19.29 -3.68
N GLY A 7 -4.61 -20.38 -4.05
CA GLY A 7 -3.24 -20.64 -3.61
C GLY A 7 -2.28 -19.51 -4.01
N ALA A 8 -2.40 -18.98 -5.24
CA ALA A 8 -1.56 -17.90 -5.72
C ALA A 8 -1.81 -16.57 -5.00
N VAL A 9 -3.08 -16.21 -4.76
CA VAL A 9 -3.48 -14.99 -4.03
C VAL A 9 -2.99 -15.03 -2.58
N ILE A 10 -3.17 -16.17 -1.90
CA ILE A 10 -2.70 -16.36 -0.53
C ILE A 10 -1.17 -16.35 -0.47
N PHE A 11 -0.50 -17.00 -1.42
CA PHE A 11 0.96 -16.98 -1.48
C PHE A 11 1.49 -15.55 -1.70
N ALA A 12 0.92 -14.81 -2.64
CA ALA A 12 1.35 -13.45 -2.95
C ALA A 12 1.13 -12.49 -1.77
N SER A 13 -0.03 -12.55 -1.12
CA SER A 13 -0.32 -11.72 0.07
C SER A 13 0.55 -12.10 1.28
N ILE A 14 0.85 -13.39 1.50
CA ILE A 14 1.79 -13.82 2.54
C ILE A 14 3.20 -13.31 2.23
N LEU A 15 3.63 -13.42 0.97
CA LEU A 15 4.94 -12.93 0.54
C LEU A 15 5.07 -11.42 0.76
N ALA A 16 4.06 -10.66 0.36
CA ALA A 16 4.00 -9.21 0.58
C ALA A 16 4.10 -8.88 2.07
N CYS A 17 3.25 -9.50 2.90
CA CYS A 17 3.28 -9.34 4.35
C CYS A 17 4.65 -9.67 4.96
N LEU A 18 5.32 -10.74 4.51
CA LEU A 18 6.65 -11.12 5.00
C LEU A 18 7.70 -10.08 4.60
N VAL A 19 7.73 -9.68 3.34
CA VAL A 19 8.70 -8.70 2.83
C VAL A 19 8.53 -7.35 3.54
N THR A 20 7.30 -6.87 3.69
CA THR A 20 6.99 -5.63 4.42
C THR A 20 7.42 -5.71 5.88
N THR A 21 7.14 -6.83 6.56
CA THR A 21 7.53 -7.04 7.96
C THR A 21 9.06 -7.07 8.12
N ILE A 22 9.77 -7.76 7.21
CA ILE A 22 11.23 -7.80 7.19
C ILE A 22 11.79 -6.39 6.95
N GLY A 23 11.22 -5.62 6.02
CA GLY A 23 11.61 -4.24 5.76
C GLY A 23 11.47 -3.34 6.97
N ILE A 24 10.31 -3.39 7.65
CA ILE A 24 10.05 -2.67 8.90
C ILE A 24 11.08 -3.08 9.97
N TYR A 25 11.31 -4.39 10.15
CA TYR A 25 12.24 -4.87 11.16
C TYR A 25 13.68 -4.42 10.89
N ILE A 26 14.16 -4.58 9.66
CA ILE A 26 15.50 -4.16 9.26
C ILE A 26 15.66 -2.66 9.44
N ILE A 27 14.75 -1.85 8.92
CA ILE A 27 14.91 -0.39 9.01
C ILE A 27 14.84 0.11 10.45
N SER A 28 14.10 -0.58 11.33
CA SER A 28 14.06 -0.23 12.75
C SER A 28 15.43 -0.37 13.44
N MET A 29 16.34 -1.18 12.90
CA MET A 29 17.73 -1.28 13.40
C MET A 29 18.63 -0.17 12.84
N TYR A 30 18.24 0.47 11.74
CA TYR A 30 19.01 1.47 11.01
C TYR A 30 18.20 2.76 10.81
N GLU A 31 17.44 3.14 11.83
CA GLU A 31 16.44 4.21 11.80
C GLU A 31 17.02 5.55 11.36
N GLU A 32 18.19 5.96 11.87
CA GLU A 32 18.86 7.20 11.43
C GLU A 32 19.16 7.21 9.93
N TRP A 33 19.61 6.08 9.39
CA TRP A 33 19.87 5.95 7.96
C TRP A 33 18.57 5.95 7.16
N GLY A 34 17.53 5.28 7.65
CA GLY A 34 16.20 5.29 7.04
C GLY A 34 15.62 6.70 6.97
N ASN A 35 15.72 7.46 8.06
CA ASN A 35 15.27 8.84 8.13
C ASN A 35 15.97 9.75 7.12
N LYS A 36 17.28 9.59 6.92
CA LYS A 36 18.06 10.32 5.90
C LYS A 36 17.68 9.94 4.46
N ASN A 37 17.20 8.73 4.24
CA ASN A 37 16.96 8.16 2.91
C ASN A 37 15.48 7.92 2.58
N VAL A 38 14.55 8.41 3.40
CA VAL A 38 13.09 8.17 3.26
C VAL A 38 12.55 8.55 1.87
N VAL A 39 13.10 9.62 1.27
CA VAL A 39 12.70 10.10 -0.06
C VAL A 39 12.95 9.04 -1.14
N TYR A 40 14.03 8.27 -1.05
CA TYR A 40 14.34 7.21 -2.01
C TYR A 40 13.35 6.06 -1.91
N PHE A 41 12.93 5.70 -0.69
CA PHE A 41 11.89 4.68 -0.48
C PHE A 41 10.56 5.12 -1.11
N ILE A 42 10.12 6.35 -0.84
CA ILE A 42 8.90 6.91 -1.43
C ILE A 42 8.99 6.93 -2.96
N SER A 43 10.12 7.38 -3.50
CA SER A 43 10.34 7.46 -4.95
C SER A 43 10.33 6.08 -5.62
N PHE A 44 10.94 5.08 -4.97
CA PHE A 44 10.91 3.69 -5.45
C PHE A 44 9.50 3.12 -5.46
N ALA A 45 8.74 3.29 -4.37
CA ALA A 45 7.35 2.85 -4.27
C ALA A 45 6.47 3.46 -5.37
N ALA A 46 6.53 4.80 -5.52
CA ALA A 46 5.77 5.53 -6.51
C ALA A 46 6.15 5.11 -7.95
N GLY A 47 7.44 4.94 -8.22
CA GLY A 47 7.92 4.49 -9.53
C GLY A 47 7.39 3.12 -9.92
N VAL A 48 7.42 2.15 -8.99
CA VAL A 48 6.88 0.79 -9.22
C VAL A 48 5.38 0.83 -9.51
N LEU A 49 4.61 1.57 -8.69
CA LEU A 49 3.16 1.67 -8.86
C LEU A 49 2.77 2.37 -10.17
N ILE A 50 3.43 3.46 -10.54
CA ILE A 50 3.19 4.15 -11.80
C ILE A 50 3.49 3.20 -12.97
N ALA A 51 4.63 2.50 -12.94
CA ALA A 51 5.01 1.58 -14.01
C ALA A 51 3.98 0.45 -14.18
N VAL A 52 3.62 -0.25 -13.11
CA VAL A 52 2.66 -1.37 -13.18
C VAL A 52 1.26 -0.90 -13.56
N SER A 53 0.84 0.26 -13.06
CA SER A 53 -0.47 0.82 -13.39
C SER A 53 -0.59 1.19 -14.86
N PHE A 54 0.36 1.95 -15.41
CA PHE A 54 0.28 2.46 -16.78
C PHE A 54 0.64 1.42 -17.84
N ILE A 55 1.58 0.52 -17.56
CA ILE A 55 2.04 -0.47 -18.56
C ILE A 55 1.12 -1.69 -18.59
N HIS A 56 0.52 -2.06 -17.45
CA HIS A 56 -0.24 -3.31 -17.34
C HIS A 56 -1.70 -3.13 -16.95
N ILE A 57 -1.99 -2.57 -15.77
CA ILE A 57 -3.35 -2.58 -15.19
C ILE A 57 -4.32 -1.73 -16.02
N ILE A 58 -3.95 -0.49 -16.35
CA ILE A 58 -4.81 0.43 -17.11
C ILE A 58 -5.09 -0.12 -18.52
N PRO A 59 -4.09 -0.48 -19.36
CA PRO A 59 -4.34 -1.03 -20.69
C PRO A 59 -5.18 -2.31 -20.64
N LYS A 60 -4.91 -3.18 -19.66
CA LYS A 60 -5.68 -4.42 -19.48
C LYS A 60 -7.14 -4.14 -19.15
N SER A 61 -7.40 -3.18 -18.25
CA SER A 61 -8.76 -2.80 -17.88
C SER A 61 -9.57 -2.24 -19.04
N PHE A 62 -8.94 -1.41 -19.90
CA PHE A 62 -9.60 -0.82 -21.07
C PHE A 62 -9.94 -1.88 -22.12
N GLY A 63 -9.09 -2.90 -22.27
CA GLY A 63 -9.39 -4.05 -23.14
C GLY A 63 -10.46 -5.00 -22.59
N MET A 64 -10.89 -4.84 -21.33
CA MET A 64 -11.91 -5.69 -20.70
C MET A 64 -13.28 -5.04 -20.59
N ASN A 65 -13.36 -3.70 -20.53
CA ASN A 65 -14.61 -2.98 -20.39
C ASN A 65 -14.49 -1.57 -20.98
N ASP A 66 -15.36 -1.23 -21.93
CA ASP A 66 -15.38 0.09 -22.59
C ASP A 66 -15.63 1.25 -21.60
N SER A 67 -16.27 0.98 -20.46
CA SER A 67 -16.49 1.96 -19.39
C SER A 67 -15.32 2.06 -18.40
N ALA A 68 -14.27 1.25 -18.52
CA ALA A 68 -13.11 1.28 -17.63
C ALA A 68 -12.43 2.67 -17.51
N PRO A 69 -12.29 3.49 -18.57
CA PRO A 69 -11.76 4.85 -18.43
C PRO A 69 -12.60 5.73 -17.49
N ILE A 70 -13.92 5.54 -17.46
CA ILE A 70 -14.82 6.27 -16.56
C ILE A 70 -14.59 5.82 -15.13
N PHE A 71 -14.49 4.51 -14.87
CA PHE A 71 -14.20 4.00 -13.53
C PHE A 71 -12.83 4.44 -13.02
N LEU A 72 -11.81 4.48 -13.90
CA LEU A 72 -10.49 5.03 -13.58
C LEU A 72 -10.59 6.50 -13.17
N LEU A 73 -11.32 7.32 -13.94
CA LEU A 73 -11.53 8.73 -13.62
C LEU A 73 -12.26 8.92 -12.29
N VAL A 74 -13.33 8.15 -12.05
CA VAL A 74 -14.09 8.19 -10.80
C VAL A 74 -13.20 7.81 -9.62
N GLY A 75 -12.41 6.75 -9.73
CA GLY A 75 -11.46 6.35 -8.69
C GLY A 75 -10.39 7.42 -8.42
N PHE A 76 -9.81 7.99 -9.47
CA PHE A 76 -8.85 9.09 -9.34
C PHE A 76 -9.47 10.34 -8.70
N MET A 77 -10.67 10.74 -9.12
CA MET A 77 -11.39 11.87 -8.54
C MET A 77 -11.74 11.62 -7.07
N ALA A 78 -12.18 10.41 -6.72
CA ALA A 78 -12.47 10.04 -5.33
C ALA A 78 -11.22 10.17 -4.45
N LEU A 79 -10.08 9.62 -4.88
CA LEU A 79 -8.81 9.74 -4.16
C LEU A 79 -8.31 11.19 -4.11
N TYR A 80 -8.46 11.96 -5.19
CA TYR A 80 -8.08 13.37 -5.24
C TYR A 80 -8.90 14.21 -4.24
N ILE A 81 -10.22 14.03 -4.22
CA ILE A 81 -11.12 14.72 -3.28
C ILE A 81 -10.83 14.27 -1.85
N PHE A 82 -10.61 12.97 -1.62
CA PHE A 82 -10.25 12.45 -0.30
C PHE A 82 -8.93 13.06 0.21
N ASN A 83 -7.90 13.11 -0.64
CA ASN A 83 -6.64 13.77 -0.32
C ASN A 83 -6.81 15.27 -0.03
N ARG A 84 -7.65 15.96 -0.81
CA ARG A 84 -7.96 17.39 -0.59
C ARG A 84 -8.70 17.59 0.74
N PHE A 85 -9.66 16.73 1.05
CA PHE A 85 -10.40 16.76 2.31
C PHE A 85 -9.46 16.56 3.50
N LEU A 86 -8.59 15.54 3.48
CA LEU A 86 -7.63 15.31 4.55
C LEU A 86 -6.72 16.54 4.76
N ASN A 87 -6.17 17.12 3.69
CA ASN A 87 -5.31 18.30 3.80
C ASN A 87 -6.02 19.51 4.44
N VAL A 88 -7.28 19.76 4.06
CA VAL A 88 -8.05 20.91 4.56
C VAL A 88 -8.50 20.70 6.01
N PHE A 89 -8.95 19.50 6.39
CA PHE A 89 -9.52 19.28 7.72
C PHE A 89 -8.49 18.90 8.78
N VAL A 90 -7.35 18.34 8.39
CA VAL A 90 -6.35 17.83 9.34
C VAL A 90 -5.25 18.86 9.63
N CYS A 91 -4.83 19.65 8.64
CA CYS A 91 -3.62 20.48 8.74
C CYS A 91 -3.83 22.00 8.65
N HIS A 92 -5.08 22.51 8.65
CA HIS A 92 -5.31 23.92 8.31
C HIS A 92 -5.25 24.92 9.48
N ASP A 93 -5.42 24.48 10.74
CA ASP A 93 -5.57 25.42 11.88
C ASP A 93 -4.96 24.96 13.22
N ARG A 94 -4.31 23.80 13.27
CA ARG A 94 -3.68 23.31 14.51
C ARG A 94 -2.18 23.32 14.33
N GLU A 95 -1.46 23.83 15.33
CA GLU A 95 -0.07 23.43 15.56
C GLU A 95 -0.05 21.90 15.51
N CYS A 96 0.38 21.34 14.37
CA CYS A 96 0.37 19.91 14.17
C CYS A 96 1.35 19.31 15.16
N THR A 97 0.82 18.84 16.29
CA THR A 97 1.59 18.09 17.28
C THR A 97 2.30 16.96 16.57
N ASP A 98 3.54 16.65 16.97
CA ASP A 98 4.36 15.61 16.33
C ASP A 98 3.58 14.30 16.11
N LEU A 99 2.66 13.95 17.02
CA LEU A 99 1.79 12.79 16.95
C LEU A 99 0.94 12.70 15.67
N SER A 100 0.45 13.84 15.16
CA SER A 100 -0.40 13.93 13.97
C SER A 100 0.36 13.57 12.69
N VAL A 101 1.67 13.83 12.66
CA VAL A 101 2.57 13.52 11.53
C VAL A 101 2.77 12.02 11.37
N GLY A 102 2.53 11.22 12.43
CA GLY A 102 2.60 9.76 12.38
C GLY A 102 1.25 9.09 12.18
N ILE A 103 0.26 9.43 13.00
CA ILE A 103 -1.03 8.71 13.04
C ILE A 103 -1.83 8.91 11.75
N ILE A 104 -1.97 10.15 11.25
CA ILE A 104 -2.80 10.41 10.07
C ILE A 104 -2.24 9.68 8.83
N PRO A 105 -0.94 9.79 8.51
CA PRO A 105 -0.37 9.01 7.41
C PRO A 105 -0.49 7.51 7.63
N MET A 106 -0.28 7.00 8.86
CA MET A 106 -0.44 5.58 9.16
C MET A 106 -1.87 5.08 8.88
N VAL A 107 -2.91 5.83 9.24
CA VAL A 107 -4.29 5.46 8.91
C VAL A 107 -4.53 5.49 7.40
N GLY A 108 -4.01 6.50 6.71
CA GLY A 108 -4.10 6.60 5.24
C GLY A 108 -3.43 5.42 4.55
N ILE A 109 -2.25 5.02 5.01
CA ILE A 109 -1.54 3.84 4.54
C ILE A 109 -2.34 2.58 4.86
N GLY A 110 -2.90 2.46 6.07
CA GLY A 110 -3.84 1.39 6.44
C GLY A 110 -4.96 1.15 5.44
N LEU A 111 -5.59 2.23 4.96
CA LEU A 111 -6.65 2.15 3.95
C LEU A 111 -6.10 1.85 2.56
N HIS A 112 -4.93 2.41 2.20
CA HIS A 112 -4.25 2.13 0.94
C HIS A 112 -3.90 0.65 0.80
N SER A 113 -3.17 0.11 1.77
CA SER A 113 -2.73 -1.29 1.76
C SER A 113 -3.93 -2.26 1.80
N LEU A 114 -5.03 -1.88 2.48
CA LEU A 114 -6.29 -2.64 2.41
C LEU A 114 -6.80 -2.76 0.96
N ILE A 115 -6.78 -1.66 0.20
CA ILE A 115 -7.16 -1.65 -1.21
C ILE A 115 -6.19 -2.48 -2.03
N ASP A 116 -4.88 -2.44 -1.78
CA ASP A 116 -3.91 -3.30 -2.48
C ASP A 116 -4.22 -4.79 -2.28
N GLY A 117 -4.63 -5.15 -1.06
CA GLY A 117 -5.17 -6.47 -0.76
C GLY A 117 -6.34 -6.88 -1.67
N VAL A 118 -7.28 -5.96 -1.93
CA VAL A 118 -8.39 -6.19 -2.86
C VAL A 118 -7.89 -6.36 -4.29
N ILE A 119 -6.89 -5.58 -4.70
CA ILE A 119 -6.28 -5.65 -6.04
C ILE A 119 -5.62 -7.02 -6.27
N TYR A 120 -5.01 -7.66 -5.27
CA TYR A 120 -4.53 -9.04 -5.37
C TYR A 120 -5.65 -9.99 -5.80
N SER A 121 -6.81 -9.97 -5.14
CA SER A 121 -7.93 -10.87 -5.50
C SER A 121 -8.40 -10.60 -6.92
N ILE A 122 -8.61 -9.33 -7.28
CA ILE A 122 -9.12 -8.94 -8.61
C ILE A 122 -8.15 -9.37 -9.72
N THR A 123 -6.86 -9.05 -9.59
CA THR A 123 -5.88 -9.28 -10.67
C THR A 123 -5.63 -10.76 -10.95
N PHE A 124 -5.62 -11.59 -9.91
CA PHE A 124 -5.55 -13.06 -10.06
C PHE A 124 -6.85 -13.68 -10.57
N ASN A 125 -8.01 -13.06 -10.32
CA ASN A 125 -9.29 -13.45 -10.92
C ASN A 125 -9.27 -13.20 -12.44
N VAL A 126 -8.69 -12.08 -12.89
CA VAL A 126 -8.51 -11.78 -14.32
C VAL A 126 -7.66 -12.83 -15.03
N SER A 127 -6.46 -13.12 -14.51
CA SER A 127 -5.61 -14.24 -14.96
C SER A 127 -4.41 -14.42 -14.04
N ILE A 128 -3.79 -15.62 -14.05
CA ILE A 128 -2.55 -15.88 -13.30
C ILE A 128 -1.42 -14.92 -13.74
N PHE A 129 -1.32 -14.62 -15.04
CA PHE A 129 -0.29 -13.72 -15.57
C PHE A 129 -0.48 -12.28 -15.08
N THR A 130 -1.71 -11.76 -15.16
CA THR A 130 -2.04 -10.42 -14.66
C THR A 130 -1.85 -10.33 -13.15
N GLY A 131 -2.31 -11.34 -12.41
CA GLY A 131 -2.09 -11.43 -10.98
C GLY A 131 -0.61 -11.47 -10.61
N ALA A 132 0.21 -12.26 -11.31
CA ALA A 132 1.65 -12.35 -11.02
C ALA A 132 2.39 -11.03 -11.32
N LEU A 133 2.10 -10.36 -12.43
CA LEU A 133 2.71 -9.06 -12.75
C LEU A 133 2.32 -7.98 -11.74
N ALA A 134 1.03 -7.90 -11.40
CA ALA A 134 0.56 -6.98 -10.38
C ALA A 134 1.18 -7.29 -9.01
N ALA A 135 1.22 -8.58 -8.64
CA ALA A 135 1.80 -9.05 -7.38
C ALA A 135 3.28 -8.66 -7.21
N ILE A 136 4.09 -8.77 -8.27
CA ILE A 136 5.49 -8.35 -8.21
C ILE A 136 5.59 -6.86 -7.89
N GLY A 137 4.83 -6.01 -8.61
CA GLY A 137 4.79 -4.59 -8.31
C GLY A 137 4.25 -4.28 -6.91
N MET A 138 3.24 -5.03 -6.48
CA MET A 138 2.64 -4.86 -5.16
C MET A 138 3.65 -5.18 -4.04
N VAL A 139 4.27 -6.36 -4.06
CA VAL A 139 5.32 -6.75 -3.10
C VAL A 139 6.47 -5.73 -3.07
N LEU A 140 6.88 -5.23 -4.24
CA LEU A 140 8.01 -4.30 -4.33
C LEU A 140 7.70 -2.92 -3.74
N HIS A 141 6.49 -2.38 -3.87
CA HIS A 141 6.13 -1.08 -3.29
C HIS A 141 5.63 -1.18 -1.85
N GLU A 142 5.13 -2.33 -1.41
CA GLU A 142 4.75 -2.53 0.00
C GLU A 142 5.97 -2.54 0.94
N PHE A 143 7.13 -3.01 0.45
CA PHE A 143 8.40 -2.94 1.16
C PHE A 143 8.78 -1.51 1.62
N PRO A 144 8.96 -0.53 0.72
CA PRO A 144 9.25 0.85 1.09
C PRO A 144 8.09 1.50 1.85
N GLU A 145 6.83 1.13 1.57
CA GLU A 145 5.66 1.66 2.28
C GLU A 145 5.69 1.31 3.77
N GLY A 146 5.98 0.06 4.11
CA GLY A 146 6.15 -0.36 5.51
C GLY A 146 7.27 0.42 6.19
N ILE A 147 8.39 0.61 5.50
CA ILE A 147 9.52 1.42 5.99
C ILE A 147 9.11 2.87 6.26
N VAL A 148 8.45 3.52 5.29
CA VAL A 148 7.99 4.91 5.42
C VAL A 148 7.00 5.04 6.58
N THR A 149 6.06 4.10 6.72
CA THR A 149 5.09 4.09 7.82
C THR A 149 5.78 4.04 9.18
N PHE A 150 6.77 3.16 9.34
CA PHE A 150 7.56 3.06 10.57
C PHE A 150 8.29 4.38 10.87
N LEU A 151 8.98 4.96 9.88
CA LEU A 151 9.75 6.19 10.06
C LEU A 151 8.86 7.40 10.40
N LEU A 152 7.66 7.48 9.83
CA LEU A 152 6.70 8.55 10.16
C LEU A 152 6.18 8.43 11.59
N LEU A 153 5.90 7.21 12.06
CA LEU A 153 5.50 6.95 13.44
C LEU A 153 6.63 7.26 14.44
N GLU A 154 7.87 6.91 14.08
CA GLU A 154 9.03 7.22 14.89
C GLU A 154 9.24 8.73 15.03
N ARG A 155 9.23 9.48 13.90
CA ARG A 155 9.27 10.95 13.90
C ARG A 155 8.16 11.61 14.72
N ALA A 156 7.03 10.94 14.85
CA ALA A 156 5.90 11.37 15.66
C ALA A 156 6.08 11.11 17.17
N GLY A 157 7.25 10.63 17.59
CA GLY A 157 7.62 10.38 18.99
C GLY A 157 7.19 9.02 19.53
N PHE A 158 6.75 8.09 18.68
CA PHE A 158 6.40 6.74 19.15
C PHE A 158 7.65 5.94 19.51
N SER A 159 7.58 5.17 20.59
CA SER A 159 8.65 4.23 20.90
C SER A 159 8.80 3.20 19.76
N ARG A 160 10.05 2.82 19.45
CA ARG A 160 10.38 1.88 18.38
C ARG A 160 9.47 0.64 18.32
N LYS A 161 9.17 0.04 19.48
CA LYS A 161 8.26 -1.13 19.56
C LYS A 161 6.84 -0.82 19.09
N LYS A 162 6.29 0.34 19.47
CA LYS A 162 4.96 0.79 19.03
C LYS A 162 4.97 1.15 17.55
N ALA A 163 6.00 1.86 17.07
CA ALA A 163 6.13 2.19 15.66
C ALA A 163 6.19 0.94 14.77
N ILE A 164 6.96 -0.09 15.16
CA ILE A 164 7.00 -1.38 14.45
C ILE A 164 5.61 -2.03 14.44
N LEU A 165 4.95 -2.12 15.60
CA LEU A 165 3.64 -2.77 15.71
C LEU A 165 2.59 -2.06 14.83
N TYR A 166 2.51 -0.73 14.92
CA TYR A 166 1.54 0.03 14.15
C TYR A 166 1.84 0.04 12.65
N ALA A 167 3.10 0.14 12.24
CA ALA A 167 3.48 -0.01 10.84
C ALA A 167 3.14 -1.41 10.30
N PHE A 168 3.38 -2.47 11.09
CA PHE A 168 3.01 -3.83 10.72
C PHE A 168 1.49 -4.00 10.57
N LEU A 169 0.72 -3.47 11.52
CA LEU A 169 -0.75 -3.52 11.45
C LEU A 169 -1.29 -2.74 10.25
N ALA A 170 -0.73 -1.55 9.98
CA ALA A 170 -1.20 -0.65 8.94
C ALA A 170 -0.72 -1.03 7.53
N ALA A 171 0.49 -1.56 7.34
CA ALA A 171 1.02 -1.84 6.00
C ALA A 171 1.00 -3.33 5.63
N ALA A 172 1.09 -4.26 6.59
CA ALA A 172 1.17 -5.69 6.29
C ALA A 172 -0.15 -6.44 6.55
N ILE A 173 -0.77 -6.21 7.72
CA ILE A 173 -2.00 -6.91 8.10
C ILE A 173 -3.20 -6.41 7.29
N SER A 174 -3.33 -5.11 7.08
CA SER A 174 -4.33 -4.48 6.22
C SER A 174 -4.37 -5.09 4.81
N THR A 175 -3.23 -5.25 4.12
CA THR A 175 -3.15 -5.91 2.80
C THR A 175 -3.71 -7.32 2.83
N ARG A 176 -3.31 -8.09 3.84
CA ARG A 176 -3.81 -9.45 4.01
C ARG A 176 -5.31 -9.47 4.29
N LEU A 177 -5.81 -8.57 5.13
CA LEU A 177 -7.24 -8.44 5.41
C LEU A 177 -8.02 -8.08 4.16
N GLY A 178 -7.52 -7.14 3.34
CA GLY A 178 -8.13 -6.75 2.07
C GLY A 178 -8.22 -7.93 1.11
N THR A 179 -7.17 -8.74 1.05
CA THR A 179 -7.13 -9.98 0.27
C THR A 179 -8.18 -10.99 0.74
N LEU A 180 -8.27 -11.22 2.05
CA LEU A 180 -9.18 -12.22 2.63
C LEU A 180 -10.65 -11.81 2.55
N VAL A 181 -10.96 -10.53 2.75
CA VAL A 181 -12.33 -10.01 2.73
C VAL A 181 -12.85 -9.90 1.30
N SER A 182 -11.98 -9.59 0.34
CA SER A 182 -12.37 -9.54 -1.06
C SER A 182 -12.49 -10.92 -1.68
N PHE A 183 -11.67 -11.92 -1.32
CA PHE A 183 -11.76 -13.24 -1.94
C PHE A 183 -13.10 -13.96 -1.65
N PRO A 184 -13.72 -14.66 -2.62
CA PRO A 184 -13.40 -14.74 -4.04
C PRO A 184 -14.25 -13.72 -4.81
N PHE A 185 -13.88 -12.44 -4.75
CA PHE A 185 -14.34 -11.47 -5.75
C PHE A 185 -13.88 -11.94 -7.13
#